data_AF-A0A7T5RKB2-F1
#
_entry.id   AF-A0A7T5RKB2-F1
#
_cell.length_a   1.000
_cell.length_b   1.000
_cell.length_c   1.000
_cell.angle_alpha   90.00
_cell.angle_beta   90.00
_cell.angle_gamma   90.00
#
_symmetry.space_group_name_H-M   'P 1'
#
loop_
_entity.id
_entity.type
_entity.pdbx_description
1 polymer ?
#
loop_
_entity_poly.entity_id
_entity_poly.type
_entity_poly.pdbx_seq_one_letter_code
_entity_poly.pdbx_strand_id
1 'polypeptide(L)'
;MPKADPPLLTLAEDAGLEVDILNGRPGVYTARYAPGTDEDRYRKLLSELQNVSEEKRTARFRATIAIYDPSNDKVRTCEGIYEGRIALEPIGNNGFGYDPIFYNEELNKTNAQMTMEEKNKVSHRGKALRKAKIILQRDFL
;
A
#
# COMPACT_ATOMS: atom_id res chain seq x y z
N MET A 1 -20.50 17.08 34.61
CA MET A 1 -20.23 16.13 33.50
C MET A 1 -19.13 16.72 32.64
N PRO A 2 -18.07 15.98 32.27
CA PRO A 2 -17.08 16.49 31.33
C PRO A 2 -17.79 16.80 30.00
N LYS A 3 -17.49 17.97 29.41
CA LYS A 3 -17.95 18.28 28.06
C LYS A 3 -17.28 17.30 27.11
N ALA A 4 -18.04 16.67 26.22
CA ALA A 4 -17.48 15.87 25.15
C ALA A 4 -16.55 16.75 24.29
N ASP A 5 -15.41 16.20 23.88
CA ASP A 5 -14.52 16.90 22.95
C ASP A 5 -15.26 17.25 21.65
N PRO A 6 -14.96 18.40 21.03
CA PRO A 6 -15.56 18.75 19.77
C PRO A 6 -15.21 17.69 18.71
N PRO A 7 -16.14 17.38 17.79
CA PRO A 7 -15.93 16.34 16.81
C PRO A 7 -14.81 16.75 15.84
N LEU A 8 -13.86 15.84 15.60
CA LEU A 8 -12.62 16.13 14.87
C LEU A 8 -12.66 15.58 13.44
N LEU A 9 -12.09 16.35 12.51
CA LEU A 9 -11.79 15.88 11.16
C LEU A 9 -10.92 14.62 11.26
N THR A 10 -11.39 13.52 10.66
CA THR A 10 -10.77 12.21 10.79
C THR A 10 -10.25 11.74 9.44
N LEU A 11 -9.01 11.26 9.42
CA LEU A 11 -8.40 10.61 8.25
C LEU A 11 -8.15 9.14 8.57
N ALA A 12 -8.60 8.26 7.68
CA ALA A 12 -8.30 6.84 7.71
C ALA A 12 -7.61 6.42 6.40
N GLU A 13 -6.72 5.43 6.50
CA GLU A 13 -6.05 4.80 5.35
C GLU A 13 -6.22 3.29 5.46
N ASP A 14 -6.50 2.64 4.33
CA ASP A 14 -6.31 1.20 4.15
C ASP A 14 -5.45 0.93 2.91
N ALA A 15 -4.59 -0.08 3.00
CA ALA A 15 -3.64 -0.39 1.94
C ALA A 15 -3.38 -1.88 1.80
N GLY A 16 -3.16 -2.30 0.56
CA GLY A 16 -2.95 -3.70 0.21
C GLY A 16 -2.10 -3.90 -1.04
N LEU A 17 -1.60 -5.11 -1.18
CA LEU A 17 -0.95 -5.65 -2.37
C LEU A 17 -1.97 -6.47 -3.17
N GLU A 18 -2.09 -6.19 -4.45
CA GLU A 18 -2.94 -6.91 -5.39
C GLU A 18 -2.03 -7.57 -6.44
N VAL A 19 -2.14 -8.88 -6.64
CA VAL A 19 -1.39 -9.62 -7.67
C VAL A 19 -2.35 -10.11 -8.74
N ASP A 20 -2.10 -9.74 -10.00
CA ASP A 20 -3.08 -9.86 -11.09
C ASP A 20 -3.43 -11.33 -11.37
N ILE A 21 -2.42 -12.18 -11.51
CA ILE A 21 -2.61 -13.62 -11.79
C ILE A 21 -3.31 -14.36 -10.64
N LEU A 22 -3.31 -13.78 -9.44
CA LEU A 22 -3.99 -14.32 -8.26
C LEU A 22 -5.39 -13.69 -8.05
N ASN A 23 -5.93 -13.02 -9.06
CA ASN A 23 -7.21 -12.30 -9.04
C ASN A 23 -7.24 -11.24 -7.92
N GLY A 24 -6.14 -10.48 -7.78
CA GLY A 24 -6.04 -9.38 -6.83
C GLY A 24 -5.71 -9.80 -5.39
N ARG A 25 -5.50 -11.10 -5.11
CA ARG A 25 -4.98 -11.55 -3.81
C ARG A 25 -3.52 -11.08 -3.63
N PRO A 26 -3.07 -10.77 -2.40
CA PRO A 26 -3.78 -10.87 -1.12
C PRO A 26 -4.88 -9.82 -0.88
N GLY A 27 -4.82 -8.66 -1.54
CA GLY A 27 -5.82 -7.59 -1.44
C GLY A 27 -6.00 -7.09 0.00
N VAL A 28 -7.24 -6.98 0.46
CA VAL A 28 -7.57 -6.56 1.85
C VAL A 28 -6.98 -7.50 2.92
N TYR A 29 -6.59 -8.72 2.56
CA TYR A 29 -5.93 -9.67 3.45
C TYR A 29 -4.40 -9.51 3.47
N THR A 30 -3.83 -8.46 2.88
CA THR A 30 -2.38 -8.23 2.79
C THR A 30 -1.65 -8.43 4.13
N ALA A 31 -2.15 -7.82 5.21
CA ALA A 31 -1.54 -7.95 6.54
C ALA A 31 -1.82 -9.31 7.23
N ARG A 32 -2.72 -10.12 6.67
CA ARG A 32 -3.22 -11.38 7.27
C ARG A 32 -3.08 -12.57 6.31
N TYR A 33 -2.27 -12.44 5.28
CA TYR A 33 -2.21 -13.43 4.19
C TYR A 33 -1.67 -14.78 4.68
N ALA A 34 -0.74 -14.72 5.62
CA ALA A 34 -0.27 -15.81 6.44
C ALA A 34 -0.21 -15.34 7.91
N PRO A 35 -0.39 -16.25 8.88
CA PRO A 35 -0.04 -15.96 10.27
C PRO A 35 1.47 -15.71 10.40
N GLY A 36 1.88 -14.99 11.45
CA GLY A 36 3.29 -14.77 11.76
C GLY A 36 3.86 -13.47 11.22
N THR A 37 5.09 -13.53 10.71
CA THR A 37 5.94 -12.40 10.33
C THR A 37 5.66 -11.90 8.90
N ASP A 38 6.29 -10.78 8.53
CA ASP A 38 6.29 -10.31 7.13
C ASP A 38 6.89 -11.35 6.19
N GLU A 39 7.91 -12.07 6.66
CA GLU A 39 8.56 -13.14 5.91
C GLU A 39 7.63 -14.32 5.64
N ASP A 40 6.86 -14.76 6.63
CA ASP A 40 5.87 -15.82 6.44
C ASP A 40 4.84 -15.45 5.36
N ARG A 41 4.41 -14.18 5.37
CA ARG A 41 3.44 -13.63 4.41
C ARG A 41 4.00 -13.60 2.99
N TYR A 42 5.19 -13.04 2.78
CA TYR A 42 5.74 -12.93 1.44
C TYR A 42 6.23 -14.30 0.91
N ARG A 43 6.73 -15.20 1.78
CA ARG A 43 7.08 -16.58 1.40
C ARG A 43 5.87 -17.38 0.93
N LYS A 44 4.71 -17.21 1.59
CA LYS A 44 3.44 -17.78 1.10
C LYS A 44 3.08 -17.24 -0.29
N LEU A 45 3.27 -15.95 -0.54
CA LEU A 45 2.99 -15.38 -1.86
C LEU A 45 3.94 -15.95 -2.93
N LEU A 46 5.24 -16.04 -2.63
CA LEU A 46 6.23 -16.62 -3.54
C LEU A 46 5.92 -18.08 -3.86
N SER A 47 5.48 -18.88 -2.89
CA SER A 47 5.16 -20.29 -3.12
C SER A 47 3.93 -20.49 -4.03
N GLU A 48 2.93 -19.61 -3.94
CA GLU A 48 1.80 -19.59 -4.88
C GLU A 48 2.20 -19.21 -6.29
N LEU A 49 3.27 -18.43 -6.44
CA LEU A 49 3.78 -17.95 -7.72
C LEU A 49 4.93 -18.81 -8.29
N GLN A 50 5.37 -19.87 -7.62
CA GLN A 50 6.58 -20.63 -7.97
C GLN A 50 6.64 -21.10 -9.44
N ASN A 51 5.49 -21.42 -10.04
CA ASN A 51 5.38 -21.88 -11.45
C ASN A 51 4.86 -20.78 -12.39
N VAL A 52 4.78 -19.54 -11.91
CA VAL A 52 4.39 -18.37 -12.71
C VAL A 52 5.65 -17.67 -13.19
N SER A 53 5.74 -17.48 -14.50
CA SER A 53 6.81 -16.76 -15.17
C SER A 53 6.82 -15.27 -14.78
N GLU A 54 8.00 -14.65 -14.77
CA GLU A 54 8.20 -13.31 -14.22
C GLU A 54 7.32 -12.24 -14.87
N GLU A 55 7.10 -12.33 -16.18
CA GLU A 55 6.26 -11.40 -16.94
C GLU A 55 4.78 -11.45 -16.56
N LYS A 56 4.32 -12.54 -15.92
CA LYS A 56 2.93 -12.72 -15.46
C LYS A 56 2.74 -12.35 -13.99
N ARG A 57 3.79 -11.92 -13.30
CA ARG A 57 3.76 -11.56 -11.87
C ARG A 57 3.43 -10.09 -11.63
N THR A 58 2.67 -9.46 -12.52
CA THR A 58 2.25 -8.06 -12.34
C THR A 58 1.46 -7.89 -11.05
N ALA A 59 1.77 -6.82 -10.34
CA ALA A 59 1.19 -6.54 -9.04
C ALA A 59 1.17 -5.03 -8.78
N ARG A 60 0.33 -4.61 -7.86
CA ARG A 60 0.23 -3.22 -7.45
C ARG A 60 0.00 -3.11 -5.96
N PHE A 61 0.64 -2.13 -5.35
CA PHE A 61 0.16 -1.63 -4.08
C PHE A 61 -0.90 -0.55 -4.30
N ARG A 62 -1.96 -0.62 -3.51
CA ARG A 62 -3.01 0.41 -3.43
C ARG A 62 -3.07 0.94 -2.01
N ALA A 63 -3.18 2.26 -1.87
CA ALA A 63 -3.62 2.92 -0.63
C ALA A 63 -4.85 3.75 -0.93
N THR A 64 -5.90 3.57 -0.14
CA THR A 64 -7.11 4.39 -0.16
C THR A 64 -7.15 5.21 1.11
N ILE A 65 -7.32 6.52 0.97
CA ILE A 65 -7.52 7.44 2.08
C ILE A 65 -8.97 7.91 2.06
N ALA A 66 -9.60 7.91 3.24
CA ALA A 66 -10.89 8.53 3.49
C ALA A 66 -10.72 9.68 4.50
N ILE A 67 -11.34 10.82 4.21
CA ILE A 67 -11.37 12.01 5.06
C ILE A 67 -12.83 12.28 5.38
N TYR A 68 -13.16 12.35 6.67
CA TYR A 68 -14.50 12.55 7.19
C TYR A 68 -14.56 13.79 8.09
N ASP A 69 -15.47 14.70 7.76
CA ASP A 69 -15.82 15.86 8.58
C ASP A 69 -17.16 15.63 9.28
N PRO A 70 -17.14 15.38 10.60
CA PRO A 70 -18.37 15.15 11.38
C PRO A 70 -19.23 16.39 11.57
N SER A 71 -18.75 17.60 11.27
CA SER A 71 -19.52 18.83 11.44
C SER A 71 -20.61 19.01 10.38
N ASN A 72 -20.43 18.40 9.21
CA ASN A 72 -21.29 18.54 8.03
C ASN A 72 -21.51 17.22 7.27
N ASP A 73 -21.15 16.09 7.90
CA ASP A 73 -21.28 14.74 7.35
C ASP A 73 -20.61 14.54 5.97
N LYS A 74 -19.51 15.26 5.72
CA LYS A 74 -18.82 15.23 4.43
C LYS A 74 -17.72 14.18 4.41
N VAL A 75 -17.77 13.32 3.40
CA VAL A 75 -16.70 12.36 3.10
C VAL A 75 -16.02 12.72 1.78
N ARG A 76 -14.68 12.56 1.75
CA ARG A 76 -13.88 12.53 0.53
C ARG A 76 -12.96 11.33 0.56
N THR A 77 -12.74 10.73 -0.60
CA THR A 77 -11.79 9.63 -0.76
C THR A 77 -10.81 9.92 -1.87
N CYS A 78 -9.61 9.36 -1.76
CA CYS A 78 -8.64 9.33 -2.84
C CYS A 78 -7.77 8.09 -2.74
N GLU A 79 -7.18 7.69 -3.86
CA GLU A 79 -6.30 6.52 -3.92
C GLU A 79 -4.93 6.85 -4.52
N GLY A 80 -3.93 6.10 -4.09
CA GLY A 80 -2.63 6.02 -4.71
C GLY A 80 -2.36 4.58 -5.16
N ILE A 81 -1.89 4.43 -6.39
CA ILE A 81 -1.55 3.14 -6.99
C ILE A 81 -0.06 3.14 -7.33
N TYR A 82 0.60 2.05 -7.02
CA TYR A 82 2.00 1.81 -7.33
C TYR A 82 2.15 0.44 -7.98
N GLU A 83 2.31 0.47 -9.29
CA GLU A 83 2.50 -0.71 -10.15
C GLU A 83 3.93 -1.26 -10.03
N GLY A 84 4.06 -2.57 -10.20
CA GLY A 84 5.31 -3.31 -10.15
C GLY A 84 5.11 -4.78 -10.46
N ARG A 85 6.06 -5.61 -10.05
CA ARG A 85 6.00 -7.08 -10.19
C ARG A 85 6.44 -7.77 -8.92
N ILE A 86 6.01 -9.01 -8.74
CA ILE A 86 6.55 -9.88 -7.70
C ILE A 86 7.84 -10.54 -8.19
N ALA A 87 8.95 -10.27 -7.51
CA ALA A 87 10.26 -10.85 -7.80
C ALA A 87 10.27 -12.38 -7.62
N LEU A 88 11.30 -13.04 -8.14
CA LEU A 88 11.50 -14.48 -7.96
C LEU A 88 11.96 -14.83 -6.55
N GLU A 89 12.73 -13.95 -5.93
CA GLU A 89 13.32 -14.11 -4.61
C GLU A 89 13.37 -12.75 -3.87
N PRO A 90 13.44 -12.74 -2.52
CA PRO A 90 13.55 -11.50 -1.77
C PRO A 90 14.94 -10.87 -1.94
N ILE A 91 14.98 -9.57 -2.23
CA ILE A 91 16.22 -8.79 -2.37
C ILE A 91 16.10 -7.51 -1.55
N GLY A 92 17.13 -7.17 -0.79
CA GLY A 92 17.17 -5.95 0.04
C GLY A 92 16.59 -6.15 1.45
N ASN A 93 16.92 -5.22 2.35
CA ASN A 93 16.65 -5.34 3.79
C ASN A 93 15.89 -4.14 4.38
N ASN A 94 15.58 -3.13 3.58
CA ASN A 94 14.84 -1.95 4.04
C ASN A 94 13.32 -2.20 4.00
N GLY A 95 12.58 -1.35 4.70
CA GLY A 95 11.12 -1.36 4.63
C GLY A 95 10.48 -2.50 5.43
N PHE A 96 9.33 -2.98 4.98
CA PHE A 96 8.50 -3.96 5.69
C PHE A 96 7.55 -4.69 4.74
N GLY A 97 6.84 -5.69 5.26
CA GLY A 97 5.83 -6.42 4.50
C GLY A 97 6.41 -7.12 3.29
N TYR A 98 5.85 -6.83 2.13
CA TYR A 98 6.22 -7.46 0.85
C TYR A 98 7.31 -6.67 0.11
N ASP A 99 7.92 -5.65 0.73
CA ASP A 99 8.95 -4.83 0.10
C ASP A 99 10.14 -5.62 -0.48
N PRO A 100 10.63 -6.71 0.15
CA PRO A 100 11.73 -7.50 -0.42
C PRO A 100 11.38 -8.17 -1.74
N ILE A 101 10.11 -8.39 -2.03
CA ILE A 101 9.65 -9.10 -3.24
C ILE A 101 8.85 -8.22 -4.19
N PHE A 102 8.64 -6.94 -3.87
CA PHE A 102 7.95 -6.00 -4.75
C PHE A 102 8.97 -5.23 -5.58
N TYR A 103 9.06 -5.57 -6.85
CA TYR A 103 10.02 -5.04 -7.80
C TYR A 103 9.43 -3.90 -8.64
N ASN A 104 10.19 -2.81 -8.72
CA ASN A 104 9.90 -1.67 -9.58
C ASN A 104 10.77 -1.74 -10.84
N GLU A 105 10.12 -1.84 -11.98
CA GLU A 105 10.80 -1.98 -13.28
C GLU A 105 11.56 -0.72 -13.69
N GLU A 106 10.99 0.48 -13.45
CA GLU A 106 11.59 1.75 -13.82
C GLU A 106 12.88 2.03 -13.02
N LEU A 107 12.92 1.59 -11.77
CA LEU A 107 14.05 1.81 -10.86
C LEU A 107 15.02 0.62 -10.80
N ASN A 108 14.67 -0.51 -11.42
CA ASN A 108 15.40 -1.77 -11.37
C ASN A 108 15.79 -2.18 -9.93
N LYS A 109 14.83 -2.06 -9.01
CA LYS A 109 15.02 -2.30 -7.57
C LYS A 109 13.76 -2.88 -6.96
N THR A 110 13.91 -3.78 -5.99
CA THR A 110 12.84 -4.05 -5.03
C THR A 110 12.66 -2.85 -4.10
N ASN A 111 11.49 -2.72 -3.49
CA ASN A 111 11.27 -1.66 -2.49
C ASN A 111 12.25 -1.77 -1.31
N ALA A 112 12.66 -2.98 -0.93
CA ALA A 112 13.62 -3.18 0.16
C ALA A 112 15.06 -2.81 -0.19
N GLN A 113 15.36 -2.55 -1.46
CA GLN A 113 16.64 -1.94 -1.89
C GLN A 113 16.58 -0.41 -1.91
N MET A 114 15.39 0.19 -1.78
CA MET A 114 15.22 1.64 -1.77
C MET A 114 15.43 2.20 -0.37
N THR A 115 15.94 3.43 -0.29
CA THR A 115 15.81 4.25 0.91
C THR A 115 14.35 4.63 1.14
N MET A 116 14.01 5.01 2.38
CA MET A 116 12.67 5.51 2.71
C MET A 116 12.28 6.72 1.85
N GLU A 117 13.23 7.62 1.57
CA GLU A 117 12.98 8.81 0.77
C GLU A 117 12.66 8.48 -0.70
N GLU A 118 13.45 7.59 -1.31
CA GLU A 118 13.19 7.09 -2.68
C GLU A 118 11.81 6.43 -2.75
N LYS A 119 11.51 5.53 -1.80
CA LYS A 119 10.21 4.83 -1.75
C LYS A 119 9.04 5.80 -1.62
N ASN A 120 9.15 6.83 -0.78
CA ASN A 120 8.08 7.81 -0.56
C ASN A 120 7.75 8.67 -1.79
N LYS A 121 8.70 8.82 -2.72
CA LYS A 121 8.44 9.53 -3.98
C LYS A 121 7.47 8.74 -4.87
N VAL A 122 7.62 7.43 -4.96
CA VAL A 122 6.89 6.57 -5.91
C VAL A 122 5.73 5.77 -5.31
N SER A 123 5.74 5.53 -4.00
CA SER A 123 4.81 4.61 -3.35
C SER A 123 3.34 5.03 -3.43
N HIS A 124 2.47 4.03 -3.34
CA HIS A 124 1.02 4.17 -3.23
C HIS A 124 0.62 5.13 -2.11
N ARG A 125 1.21 5.00 -0.91
CA ARG A 125 0.98 5.91 0.21
C ARG A 125 1.40 7.34 -0.10
N GLY A 126 2.61 7.53 -0.63
CA GLY A 126 3.09 8.85 -1.03
C GLY A 126 2.15 9.52 -2.03
N LYS A 127 1.69 8.77 -3.04
CA LYS A 127 0.70 9.23 -4.04
C LYS A 127 -0.65 9.56 -3.40
N ALA A 128 -1.18 8.70 -2.53
CA ALA A 128 -2.45 8.90 -1.85
C ALA A 128 -2.41 10.15 -0.95
N LEU A 129 -1.36 10.30 -0.12
CA LEU A 129 -1.20 11.43 0.80
C LEU A 129 -1.06 12.77 0.07
N ARG A 130 -0.38 12.80 -1.08
CA ARG A 130 -0.32 14.03 -1.91
C ARG A 130 -1.70 14.45 -2.40
N LYS A 131 -2.54 13.49 -2.83
CA LYS A 131 -3.93 13.77 -3.21
C LYS A 131 -4.79 14.18 -2.01
N ALA A 132 -4.64 13.49 -0.88
CA ALA A 132 -5.34 13.81 0.36
C ALA A 132 -5.03 15.23 0.84
N LYS A 133 -3.77 15.67 0.76
CA LYS A 133 -3.36 17.05 1.09
C LYS A 133 -4.13 18.08 0.26
N ILE A 134 -4.25 17.87 -1.06
CA ILE A 134 -5.00 18.77 -1.95
C ILE A 134 -6.49 18.81 -1.54
N ILE A 135 -7.07 17.66 -1.23
CA ILE A 135 -8.47 17.55 -0.79
C ILE A 135 -8.67 18.31 0.53
N LEU A 136 -7.79 18.10 1.52
CA LEU A 136 -7.85 18.81 2.81
C LEU A 136 -7.84 20.32 2.62
N GLN A 137 -6.90 20.83 1.82
CA GLN A 137 -6.73 22.27 1.58
C GLN A 137 -7.88 22.91 0.78
N ARG A 138 -8.61 22.13 -0.01
CA ARG A 138 -9.68 22.65 -0.88
C ARG A 138 -11.06 22.51 -0.27
N ASP A 139 -11.30 21.41 0.44
CA ASP A 139 -12.64 20.97 0.82
C ASP A 139 -12.92 21.08 2.32
N PHE A 140 -11.90 21.24 3.17
CA PHE A 140 -12.01 21.17 4.63
C PHE A 140 -11.25 22.26 5.39
N LEU A 141 -10.45 23.09 4.70
CA LEU A 141 -9.73 24.25 5.22
C LEU A 141 -10.05 25.46 4.34
#